data_AF-A0A452ZCB4-F1
#
_entry.id   AF-A0A452ZCB4-F1
#
_cell.length_a   1.000
_cell.length_b   1.000
_cell.length_c   1.000
_cell.angle_alpha   90.00
_cell.angle_beta   90.00
_cell.angle_gamma   90.00
#
_symmetry.space_group_name_H-M   'P 1'
#
loop_
_entity.id
_entity.type
_entity.pdbx_description
1 polymer ?
#
loop_
_entity_poly.entity_id
_entity_poly.type
_entity_poly.pdbx_seq_one_letter_code
_entity_poly.pdbx_strand_id
1 'polypeptide(L)'
;LADRLAAAHRGLFVPARPDKSLVEGQVMQRHDFVSQRCTALQRYLRRLAAHPVVGRSPDLRTFLTEPGAIAAFQGEAPRHWTTTVNAAIPTAPAKAGRDLFGMFKDLKQTVVNGLVATKPPPVEEETDTEFLSHKSRLEDLQQQLTTTSQQAESLVKAQDDLRTTTAHLGMTLIKLAKFEREQATCNSERRRAGVIQHFANSVVKFSRSQAKLNSEVVQQLDTIHEYLETMISVNHAFTDRSNALQHVQSLSADLFFLHTRAGRLESVSSRGIGQEWTRYQKIEGLKETISTREGVKNQALREYESIKENNMTEIKRFDKDRRRDLIEMLKGFVVNQV
;
A
#
# COMPACT_ATOMS: atom_id res chain seq x y z
N LEU A 1 1.70 -13.85 -11.24
CA LEU A 1 1.92 -14.08 -9.78
C LEU A 1 1.21 -13.04 -8.92
N ALA A 2 1.67 -11.78 -8.87
CA ALA A 2 1.11 -10.76 -7.97
C ALA A 2 -0.42 -10.66 -8.01
N ASP A 3 -1.00 -10.60 -9.22
CA ASP A 3 -2.45 -10.49 -9.40
C ASP A 3 -3.21 -11.74 -8.92
N ARG A 4 -2.64 -12.94 -9.13
CA ARG A 4 -3.21 -14.19 -8.60
C ARG A 4 -3.16 -14.25 -7.08
N LEU A 5 -2.03 -13.86 -6.48
CA LEU A 5 -1.90 -13.81 -5.02
C LEU A 5 -2.88 -12.80 -4.41
N ALA A 6 -3.06 -11.63 -5.04
CA ALA A 6 -4.05 -10.65 -4.60
C ALA A 6 -5.48 -11.19 -4.69
N ALA A 7 -5.82 -11.87 -5.79
CA ALA A 7 -7.15 -12.47 -5.97
C ALA A 7 -7.41 -13.66 -5.03
N ALA A 8 -6.42 -14.51 -4.77
CA ALA A 8 -6.56 -15.70 -3.92
C ALA A 8 -6.54 -15.39 -2.42
N HIS A 9 -6.01 -14.23 -2.02
CA HIS A 9 -5.75 -13.87 -0.63
C HIS A 9 -6.34 -12.51 -0.26
N ARG A 10 -7.57 -12.24 -0.73
CA ARG A 10 -8.28 -10.99 -0.46
C ARG A 10 -8.40 -10.72 1.03
N GLY A 11 -8.20 -9.45 1.40
CA GLY A 11 -8.20 -9.03 2.79
C GLY A 11 -6.93 -9.38 3.59
N LEU A 12 -5.94 -10.06 2.99
CA LEU A 12 -4.62 -10.20 3.62
C LEU A 12 -3.70 -9.01 3.28
N PHE A 13 -2.72 -8.68 4.15
CA PHE A 13 -1.70 -7.67 3.83
C PHE A 13 -0.62 -8.27 2.93
N VAL A 14 -1.01 -8.63 1.70
CA VAL A 14 -0.11 -9.19 0.69
C VAL A 14 0.87 -8.10 0.23
N PRO A 15 2.19 -8.31 0.35
CA PRO A 15 3.20 -7.36 -0.14
C PRO A 15 2.86 -6.84 -1.55
N ALA A 16 2.93 -5.53 -1.74
CA ALA A 16 2.70 -4.93 -3.05
C ALA A 16 3.89 -5.19 -3.99
N ARG A 17 3.60 -5.43 -5.26
CA ARG A 17 4.64 -5.55 -6.28
C ARG A 17 5.30 -4.18 -6.45
N PRO A 18 6.65 -4.09 -6.47
CA PRO A 18 7.34 -2.83 -6.70
C PRO A 18 6.99 -2.26 -8.09
N ASP A 19 6.87 -0.94 -8.17
CA ASP A 19 6.41 -0.27 -9.36
C ASP A 19 7.34 -0.47 -10.57
N LYS A 20 6.74 -0.41 -11.75
CA LYS A 20 7.47 -0.31 -13.01
C LYS A 20 7.59 1.17 -13.36
N SER A 21 8.46 1.89 -12.65
CA SER A 21 8.74 3.30 -12.92
C SER A 21 9.44 3.44 -14.29
N LEU A 22 8.65 3.70 -15.33
CA LEU A 22 9.17 4.00 -16.67
C LEU A 22 9.98 5.32 -16.65
N VAL A 23 9.63 6.23 -15.74
CA VAL A 23 10.29 7.53 -15.56
C VAL A 23 11.69 7.37 -14.93
N GLU A 24 11.85 6.58 -13.87
CA GLU A 24 13.18 6.31 -13.29
C GLU A 24 14.09 5.58 -14.26
N GLY A 25 13.54 4.67 -15.08
CA GLY A 25 14.30 3.98 -16.13
C GLY A 25 14.80 4.90 -17.27
N GLN A 26 14.24 6.11 -17.41
CA GLN A 26 14.70 7.12 -18.36
C GLN A 26 15.67 8.13 -17.74
N VAL A 27 15.57 8.37 -16.43
CA VAL A 27 16.36 9.39 -15.71
C VAL A 27 17.62 8.80 -15.06
N MET A 28 17.62 7.53 -14.67
CA MET A 28 18.78 6.86 -14.07
C MET A 28 19.68 6.19 -15.09
N GLN A 29 20.95 6.00 -14.74
CA GLN A 29 21.83 5.13 -15.52
C GLN A 29 21.25 3.70 -15.55
N ARG A 30 21.35 3.06 -16.72
CA ARG A 30 20.73 1.76 -16.99
C ARG A 30 21.14 0.68 -15.98
N HIS A 31 22.40 0.71 -15.54
CA HIS A 31 22.94 -0.21 -14.54
C HIS A 31 22.30 0.00 -13.16
N ASP A 32 22.19 1.25 -12.71
CA ASP A 32 21.64 1.60 -11.40
C ASP A 32 20.14 1.28 -11.33
N PHE A 33 19.39 1.54 -12.40
CA PHE A 33 17.99 1.15 -12.52
C PHE A 33 17.80 -0.38 -12.37
N VAL A 34 18.62 -1.17 -13.06
CA VAL A 34 18.53 -2.64 -12.97
C VAL A 34 18.89 -3.12 -11.57
N SER A 35 19.94 -2.57 -10.97
CA SER A 35 20.38 -2.93 -9.60
C SER A 35 19.31 -2.63 -8.56
N GLN A 36 18.71 -1.44 -8.61
CA GLN A 36 17.62 -1.04 -7.72
C GLN A 36 16.39 -1.93 -7.91
N ARG A 37 16.04 -2.24 -9.17
CA ARG A 37 14.91 -3.13 -9.48
C ARG A 37 15.14 -4.56 -8.98
N CYS A 38 16.34 -5.12 -9.14
CA CYS A 38 16.69 -6.43 -8.59
C CYS A 38 16.56 -6.44 -7.07
N THR A 39 17.04 -5.39 -6.40
CA THR A 39 16.94 -5.24 -4.94
C THR A 39 15.47 -5.17 -4.47
N ALA A 40 14.65 -4.36 -5.15
CA ALA A 40 13.23 -4.23 -4.84
C ALA A 40 12.47 -5.55 -5.06
N LEU A 41 12.75 -6.27 -6.16
CA LEU A 41 12.15 -7.58 -6.43
C LEU A 41 12.60 -8.64 -5.43
N GLN A 42 13.87 -8.63 -5.04
CA GLN A 42 14.38 -9.55 -4.02
C GLN A 42 13.70 -9.30 -2.67
N ARG A 43 13.54 -8.03 -2.27
CA ARG A 43 12.79 -7.66 -1.06
C ARG A 43 11.34 -8.12 -1.14
N TYR A 44 10.67 -7.85 -2.26
CA TYR A 44 9.29 -8.28 -2.52
C TYR A 44 9.12 -9.79 -2.36
N LEU A 45 9.96 -10.61 -3.02
CA LEU A 45 9.89 -12.07 -2.95
C LEU A 45 10.17 -12.59 -1.53
N ARG A 46 11.15 -12.01 -0.83
CA ARG A 46 11.43 -12.36 0.58
C ARG A 46 10.22 -12.08 1.47
N ARG A 47 9.55 -10.93 1.30
CA ARG A 47 8.36 -10.57 2.07
C ARG A 47 7.18 -11.50 1.77
N LEU A 48 6.99 -11.88 0.51
CA LEU A 48 5.99 -12.89 0.15
C LEU A 48 6.27 -14.23 0.84
N ALA A 49 7.52 -14.68 0.81
CA ALA A 49 7.93 -15.94 1.43
C ALA A 49 7.82 -15.92 2.97
N ALA A 50 8.09 -14.77 3.60
CA ALA A 50 7.99 -14.60 5.04
C ALA A 50 6.54 -14.50 5.55
N HIS A 51 5.59 -14.12 4.68
CA HIS A 51 4.19 -13.99 5.05
C HIS A 51 3.60 -15.38 5.40
N PRO A 52 2.96 -15.58 6.58
CA PRO A 52 2.58 -16.91 7.07
C PRO A 52 1.65 -17.71 6.14
N VAL A 53 0.70 -17.02 5.49
CA VAL A 53 -0.24 -17.62 4.54
C VAL A 53 0.32 -17.61 3.10
N VAL A 54 0.62 -16.42 2.56
CA VAL A 54 1.09 -16.24 1.18
C VAL A 54 2.37 -17.01 0.88
N GLY A 55 3.28 -17.15 1.85
CA GLY A 55 4.53 -17.91 1.72
C GLY A 55 4.30 -19.40 1.45
N ARG A 56 3.13 -19.94 1.81
CA ARG A 56 2.72 -21.33 1.57
C ARG A 56 1.82 -21.49 0.34
N SER A 57 1.60 -20.40 -0.41
CA SER A 57 0.74 -20.42 -1.59
C SER A 57 1.32 -21.34 -2.68
N PRO A 58 0.49 -22.19 -3.32
CA PRO A 58 0.92 -23.01 -4.43
C PRO A 58 1.42 -22.14 -5.60
N ASP A 59 0.78 -20.98 -5.85
CA ASP A 59 1.22 -20.06 -6.91
C ASP A 59 2.64 -19.54 -6.67
N LEU A 60 2.99 -19.19 -5.43
CA LEU A 60 4.34 -18.74 -5.10
C LEU A 60 5.34 -19.90 -5.25
N ARG A 61 4.98 -21.10 -4.80
CA ARG A 61 5.82 -22.30 -4.94
C ARG A 61 6.10 -22.59 -6.41
N THR A 62 5.07 -22.73 -7.24
CA THR A 62 5.18 -22.97 -8.68
C THR A 62 6.05 -21.90 -9.35
N PHE A 63 5.83 -20.62 -9.02
CA PHE A 63 6.64 -19.53 -9.59
C PHE A 63 8.13 -19.63 -9.25
N LEU A 64 8.48 -20.10 -8.05
CA LEU A 64 9.87 -20.20 -7.60
C LEU A 64 10.56 -21.50 -8.01
N THR A 65 9.82 -22.59 -8.23
CA THR A 65 10.40 -23.93 -8.43
C THR A 65 10.26 -24.49 -9.84
N GLU A 66 9.26 -24.07 -10.63
CA GLU A 66 9.03 -24.64 -11.95
C GLU A 66 9.72 -23.83 -13.07
N PRO A 67 10.65 -24.44 -13.83
CA PRO A 67 11.21 -23.82 -15.02
C PRO A 67 10.10 -23.54 -16.05
N GLY A 68 9.96 -22.28 -16.48
CA GLY A 68 8.92 -21.89 -17.44
C GLY A 68 7.54 -21.57 -16.83
N ALA A 69 7.43 -21.47 -15.49
CA ALA A 69 6.19 -21.12 -14.77
C ALA A 69 5.48 -19.88 -15.32
N ILE A 70 6.20 -18.96 -15.97
CA ILE A 70 5.64 -17.78 -16.65
C ILE A 70 4.50 -18.17 -17.62
N ALA A 71 4.61 -19.28 -18.34
CA ALA A 71 3.55 -19.79 -19.22
C ALA A 71 2.30 -20.23 -18.44
N ALA A 72 2.47 -20.85 -17.27
CA ALA A 72 1.36 -21.23 -16.38
C ALA A 72 0.62 -20.01 -15.76
N PHE A 73 1.25 -18.82 -15.79
CA PHE A 73 0.67 -17.55 -15.38
C PHE A 73 0.13 -16.70 -16.55
N GLN A 74 0.23 -17.14 -17.80
CA GLN A 74 -0.42 -16.50 -18.96
C GLN A 74 -1.89 -16.89 -19.01
N GLY A 75 -2.69 -16.30 -18.13
CA GLY A 75 -4.15 -16.44 -18.12
C GLY A 75 -4.78 -15.13 -17.68
N GLU A 76 -5.53 -14.54 -18.62
CA GLU A 76 -6.32 -13.29 -18.57
C GLU A 76 -5.56 -11.95 -18.58
N ALA A 77 -5.98 -11.10 -19.53
CA ALA A 77 -5.46 -9.75 -19.73
C ALA A 77 -5.71 -8.88 -18.48
N PRO A 78 -4.75 -8.00 -18.11
CA PRO A 78 -4.84 -7.23 -16.88
C PRO A 78 -6.02 -6.24 -16.93
N ARG A 79 -6.98 -6.41 -16.02
CA ARG A 79 -7.95 -5.38 -15.68
C ARG A 79 -7.23 -4.32 -14.83
N HIS A 80 -6.62 -3.34 -15.52
CA HIS A 80 -6.25 -2.00 -15.05
C HIS A 80 -6.26 -1.72 -13.52
N TRP A 81 -5.08 -1.65 -12.91
CA TRP A 81 -4.87 -0.89 -11.66
C TRP A 81 -3.57 -0.10 -11.83
N THR A 82 -3.69 1.22 -11.94
CA THR A 82 -2.55 2.15 -11.88
C THR A 82 -2.34 2.57 -10.44
N THR A 83 -1.27 2.08 -9.82
CA THR A 83 -0.76 2.63 -8.56
C THR A 83 0.00 3.92 -8.88
N THR A 84 -0.64 5.06 -8.62
CA THR A 84 0.04 6.35 -8.53
C THR A 84 -0.53 7.08 -7.32
N VAL A 85 0.23 7.13 -6.24
CA VAL A 85 0.00 8.08 -5.14
C VAL A 85 0.80 9.33 -5.50
N ASN A 86 0.13 10.48 -5.52
CA ASN A 86 0.46 11.70 -6.25
C ASN A 86 1.71 12.48 -5.79
N ALA A 87 2.30 13.24 -6.72
CA ALA A 87 2.89 14.56 -6.45
C ALA A 87 2.32 15.62 -7.42
N ALA A 88 1.59 16.59 -6.85
CA ALA A 88 1.20 17.93 -7.33
C ALA A 88 0.14 18.16 -8.48
N ILE A 89 -1.07 18.59 -8.05
CA ILE A 89 -1.99 19.68 -8.51
C ILE A 89 -2.46 19.78 -10.01
N PRO A 90 -3.74 20.14 -10.30
CA PRO A 90 -4.56 19.47 -11.31
C PRO A 90 -4.79 20.22 -12.64
N THR A 91 -4.93 19.46 -13.72
CA THR A 91 -5.81 19.77 -14.87
C THR A 91 -6.38 18.45 -15.42
N ALA A 92 -7.70 18.42 -15.62
CA ALA A 92 -8.49 17.25 -16.04
C ALA A 92 -8.29 16.90 -17.54
N PRO A 93 -8.90 15.81 -18.09
CA PRO A 93 -9.59 14.69 -17.46
C PRO A 93 -9.06 13.30 -17.91
N ALA A 94 -8.80 12.41 -16.95
CA ALA A 94 -8.60 10.98 -17.22
C ALA A 94 -9.96 10.24 -17.28
N LYS A 95 -10.24 9.63 -18.44
CA LYS A 95 -11.33 8.66 -18.66
C LYS A 95 -10.85 7.28 -18.22
N ALA A 96 -11.26 6.83 -17.02
CA ALA A 96 -11.31 5.42 -16.59
C ALA A 96 -11.84 5.23 -15.15
N GLY A 97 -12.08 6.30 -14.38
CA GLY A 97 -12.67 6.26 -13.04
C GLY A 97 -14.07 6.89 -12.91
N ARG A 98 -14.70 7.27 -14.04
CA ARG A 98 -16.01 7.97 -14.04
C ARG A 98 -17.23 7.05 -14.04
N ASP A 99 -17.06 5.76 -14.25
CA ASP A 99 -18.21 4.86 -14.41
C ASP A 99 -18.85 4.41 -13.09
N LEU A 100 -18.14 4.43 -11.97
CA LEU A 100 -18.71 3.98 -10.68
C LEU A 100 -19.63 5.04 -10.05
N PHE A 101 -19.23 6.31 -10.10
CA PHE A 101 -20.14 7.42 -9.78
C PHE A 101 -21.26 7.56 -10.83
N GLY A 102 -20.98 7.19 -12.09
CA GLY A 102 -21.97 7.07 -13.16
C GLY A 102 -23.05 6.04 -12.82
N MET A 103 -22.67 4.83 -12.43
CA MET A 103 -23.59 3.76 -12.03
C MET A 103 -24.43 4.14 -10.81
N PHE A 104 -23.85 4.83 -9.81
CA PHE A 104 -24.61 5.32 -8.65
C PHE A 104 -25.60 6.43 -9.02
N LYS A 105 -25.22 7.29 -9.97
CA LYS A 105 -26.10 8.32 -10.53
C LYS A 105 -27.17 7.69 -11.41
N ASP A 106 -26.86 6.66 -12.19
CA ASP A 106 -27.80 5.92 -13.02
C ASP A 106 -28.77 5.10 -12.16
N LEU A 107 -28.34 4.57 -11.01
CA LEU A 107 -29.23 3.96 -10.02
C LEU A 107 -30.19 5.01 -9.44
N LYS A 108 -29.69 6.18 -9.03
CA LYS A 108 -30.52 7.30 -8.57
C LYS A 108 -31.43 7.86 -9.68
N GLN A 109 -30.98 7.89 -10.92
CA GLN A 109 -31.71 8.45 -12.05
C GLN A 109 -32.77 7.47 -12.58
N THR A 110 -32.53 6.16 -12.46
CA THR A 110 -33.53 5.09 -12.67
C THR A 110 -34.61 5.14 -11.58
N VAL A 111 -34.25 5.50 -10.35
CA VAL A 111 -35.21 5.74 -9.25
C VAL A 111 -36.07 6.99 -9.50
N VAL A 112 -35.55 8.01 -10.18
CA VAL A 112 -36.29 9.26 -10.47
C VAL A 112 -37.21 9.14 -11.70
N ASN A 113 -36.86 8.33 -12.70
CA ASN A 113 -37.58 8.31 -13.98
C ASN A 113 -38.63 7.19 -14.14
N GLY A 114 -38.74 6.23 -13.19
CA GLY A 114 -39.51 5.01 -13.46
C GLY A 114 -40.49 4.49 -12.39
N LEU A 115 -40.47 4.95 -11.13
CA LEU A 115 -41.33 4.35 -10.11
C LEU A 115 -41.89 5.36 -9.10
N VAL A 116 -43.21 5.50 -9.17
CA VAL A 116 -44.08 5.93 -8.07
C VAL A 116 -43.70 5.18 -6.79
N ALA A 117 -43.27 5.93 -5.77
CA ALA A 117 -43.23 5.59 -4.35
C ALA A 117 -43.03 4.10 -3.98
N THR A 118 -41.83 3.57 -4.20
CA THR A 118 -41.37 2.37 -3.48
C THR A 118 -40.37 2.79 -2.42
N LYS A 119 -40.50 2.24 -1.20
CA LYS A 119 -39.58 2.48 -0.09
C LYS A 119 -38.14 2.16 -0.56
N PRO A 120 -37.15 3.04 -0.35
CA PRO A 120 -35.78 2.76 -0.76
C PRO A 120 -35.28 1.47 -0.08
N PRO A 121 -34.46 0.65 -0.77
CA PRO A 121 -33.93 -0.57 -0.19
C PRO A 121 -33.10 -0.24 1.07
N PRO A 122 -33.15 -1.09 2.11
CA PRO A 122 -32.26 -0.94 3.27
C PRO A 122 -30.80 -0.99 2.81
N VAL A 123 -30.01 0.01 3.18
CA VAL A 123 -28.56 0.02 2.90
C VAL A 123 -27.88 -0.70 4.06
N GLU A 124 -27.20 -1.82 3.76
CA GLU A 124 -26.34 -2.51 4.72
C GLU A 124 -25.06 -1.70 4.91
N GLU A 125 -24.96 -0.85 5.94
CA GLU A 125 -23.75 -0.07 6.23
C GLU A 125 -22.65 -0.90 6.92
N GLU A 126 -21.39 -0.45 6.81
CA GLU A 126 -20.29 -1.03 7.60
C GLU A 126 -20.51 -0.68 9.08
N THR A 127 -21.03 -1.64 9.82
CA THR A 127 -21.40 -1.48 11.24
C THR A 127 -20.33 -2.03 12.20
N ASP A 128 -19.23 -2.57 11.66
CA ASP A 128 -18.11 -3.11 12.43
C ASP A 128 -17.27 -1.97 13.03
N THR A 129 -17.66 -1.53 14.22
CA THR A 129 -17.01 -0.42 14.94
C THR A 129 -15.57 -0.74 15.33
N GLU A 130 -15.25 -2.00 15.58
CA GLU A 130 -13.88 -2.45 15.89
C GLU A 130 -12.98 -2.27 14.67
N PHE A 131 -13.43 -2.74 13.50
CA PHE A 131 -12.71 -2.52 12.24
C PHE A 131 -12.51 -1.02 11.94
N LEU A 132 -13.55 -0.20 12.09
CA LEU A 132 -13.46 1.24 11.83
C LEU A 132 -12.44 1.93 12.75
N SER A 133 -12.39 1.54 14.04
CA SER A 133 -11.38 2.03 14.98
C SER A 133 -9.97 1.64 14.54
N HIS A 134 -9.75 0.38 14.16
CA HIS A 134 -8.46 -0.07 13.66
C HIS A 134 -8.04 0.61 12.37
N LYS A 135 -8.98 0.79 11.43
CA LYS A 135 -8.74 1.49 10.17
C LYS A 135 -8.26 2.92 10.41
N SER A 136 -8.99 3.69 11.23
CA SER A 136 -8.60 5.06 11.58
C SER A 136 -7.21 5.11 12.24
N ARG A 137 -6.92 4.19 13.17
CA ARG A 137 -5.60 4.12 13.79
C ARG A 137 -4.48 3.80 12.80
N LEU A 138 -4.74 2.98 11.78
CA LEU A 138 -3.76 2.65 10.75
C LEU A 138 -3.56 3.79 9.74
N GLU A 139 -4.60 4.57 9.45
CA GLU A 139 -4.50 5.81 8.68
C GLU A 139 -3.64 6.85 9.42
N ASP A 140 -3.89 7.04 10.72
CA ASP A 140 -3.07 7.92 11.57
C ASP A 140 -1.61 7.45 11.62
N LEU A 141 -1.39 6.13 11.75
CA LEU A 141 -0.05 5.55 11.73
C LEU A 141 0.66 5.83 10.39
N GLN A 142 -0.03 5.71 9.25
CA GLN A 142 0.56 6.02 7.94
C GLN A 142 0.99 7.48 7.84
N GLN A 143 0.18 8.40 8.39
CA GLN A 143 0.55 9.81 8.45
C GLN A 143 1.78 10.02 9.33
N GLN A 144 1.82 9.37 10.51
CA GLN A 144 2.99 9.44 11.40
C GLN A 144 4.24 8.88 10.74
N LEU A 145 4.18 7.70 10.12
CA LEU A 145 5.30 7.10 9.39
C LEU A 145 5.82 8.02 8.29
N THR A 146 4.92 8.67 7.54
CA THR A 146 5.28 9.61 6.47
C THR A 146 6.02 10.83 7.04
N THR A 147 5.49 11.43 8.10
CA THR A 147 6.13 12.58 8.76
C THR A 147 7.47 12.19 9.39
N THR A 148 7.55 11.03 10.04
CA THR A 148 8.81 10.54 10.62
C THR A 148 9.85 10.26 9.53
N SER A 149 9.45 9.71 8.38
CA SER A 149 10.35 9.49 7.23
C SER A 149 10.95 10.80 6.74
N GLN A 150 10.12 11.84 6.55
CA GLN A 150 10.58 13.17 6.14
C GLN A 150 11.54 13.80 7.16
N GLN A 151 11.24 13.65 8.45
CA GLN A 151 12.13 14.11 9.53
C GLN A 151 13.46 13.36 9.51
N ALA A 152 13.42 12.04 9.31
CA ALA A 152 14.59 11.20 9.21
C ALA A 152 15.48 11.55 8.02
N GLU A 153 14.90 11.80 6.84
CA GLU A 153 15.62 12.29 5.66
C GLU A 153 16.30 13.65 5.93
N SER A 154 15.59 14.58 6.58
CA SER A 154 16.16 15.89 6.94
C SER A 154 17.31 15.78 7.95
N LEU A 155 17.23 14.85 8.90
CA LEU A 155 18.30 14.55 9.84
C LEU A 155 19.54 14.00 9.11
N VAL A 156 19.35 12.99 8.25
CA VAL A 156 20.46 12.40 7.47
C VAL A 156 21.13 13.45 6.61
N LYS A 157 20.35 14.34 5.98
CA LYS A 157 20.87 15.46 5.20
C LYS A 157 21.69 16.42 6.06
N ALA A 158 21.18 16.85 7.21
CA ALA A 158 21.90 17.73 8.12
C ALA A 158 23.21 17.11 8.62
N GLN A 159 23.22 15.81 8.89
CA GLN A 159 24.44 15.09 9.27
C GLN A 159 25.45 14.99 8.13
N ASP A 160 24.99 14.83 6.88
CA ASP A 160 25.87 14.82 5.71
C ASP A 160 26.47 16.21 5.42
N ASP A 161 25.69 17.26 5.62
CA ASP A 161 26.15 18.65 5.53
C ASP A 161 27.22 18.94 6.60
N LEU A 162 27.02 18.46 7.83
CA LEU A 162 28.02 18.55 8.92
C LEU A 162 29.31 17.80 8.54
N ARG A 163 29.19 16.57 8.05
CA ARG A 163 30.32 15.76 7.56
C ARG A 163 31.11 16.52 6.49
N THR A 164 30.43 17.09 5.51
CA THR A 164 31.03 17.80 4.38
C THR A 164 31.70 19.09 4.83
N THR A 165 31.06 19.87 5.69
CA THR A 165 31.60 21.13 6.22
C THR A 165 32.85 20.89 7.06
N THR A 166 32.82 19.88 7.94
CA THR A 166 33.97 19.51 8.76
C THR A 166 35.12 18.93 7.94
N ALA A 167 34.84 18.16 6.87
CA ALA A 167 35.87 17.73 5.93
C ALA A 167 36.61 18.92 5.29
N HIS A 168 35.86 19.89 4.76
CA HIS A 168 36.42 21.08 4.14
C HIS A 168 37.22 21.94 5.12
N LEU A 169 36.70 22.11 6.35
CA LEU A 169 37.41 22.82 7.42
C LEU A 169 38.74 22.13 7.74
N GLY A 170 38.73 20.81 7.97
CA GLY A 170 39.92 20.03 8.24
C GLY A 170 40.96 20.15 7.12
N MET A 171 40.55 20.03 5.86
CA MET A 171 41.47 20.18 4.72
C MET A 171 42.04 21.60 4.60
N THR A 172 41.23 22.62 4.88
CA THR A 172 41.69 24.04 4.88
C THR A 172 42.71 24.27 5.98
N LEU A 173 42.49 23.73 7.18
CA LEU A 173 43.43 23.82 8.29
C LEU A 173 44.73 23.05 8.04
N ILE A 174 44.69 21.92 7.33
CA ILE A 174 45.91 21.22 6.88
C ILE A 174 46.73 22.11 5.93
N LYS A 175 46.07 22.77 4.98
CA LYS A 175 46.73 23.70 4.05
C LYS A 175 47.35 24.89 4.80
N LEU A 176 46.62 25.46 5.77
CA LEU A 176 47.12 26.54 6.63
C LEU A 176 48.34 26.09 7.44
N ALA A 177 48.27 24.92 8.09
CA ALA A 177 49.38 24.37 8.85
C ALA A 177 50.63 24.12 7.98
N LYS A 178 50.43 23.67 6.74
CA LYS A 178 51.52 23.49 5.77
C LYS A 178 52.14 24.84 5.40
N PHE A 179 51.32 25.83 5.06
CA PHE A 179 51.78 27.18 4.73
C PHE A 179 52.56 27.82 5.88
N GLU A 180 52.02 27.80 7.11
CA GLU A 180 52.70 28.35 8.28
C GLU A 180 54.03 27.65 8.56
N ARG A 181 54.11 26.33 8.35
CA ARG A 181 55.35 25.57 8.55
C ARG A 181 56.42 25.97 7.54
N GLU A 182 56.03 26.21 6.28
CA GLU A 182 56.92 26.64 5.21
C GLU A 182 57.43 28.07 5.43
N GLN A 183 56.62 28.95 6.01
CA GLN A 183 56.96 30.35 6.30
C GLN A 183 57.62 30.56 7.68
N ALA A 184 57.74 29.52 8.50
CA ALA A 184 58.18 29.66 9.88
C ALA A 184 59.66 30.06 9.99
N THR A 185 59.91 31.22 10.59
CA THR A 185 61.25 31.76 10.87
C THR A 185 61.76 31.33 12.23
N CYS A 186 60.86 31.10 13.19
CA CYS A 186 61.20 30.73 14.56
C CYS A 186 60.48 29.46 15.05
N ASN A 187 60.96 28.93 16.18
CA ASN A 187 60.46 27.66 16.73
C ASN A 187 59.03 27.74 17.30
N SER A 188 58.56 28.91 17.70
CA SER A 188 57.17 29.09 18.17
C SER A 188 56.17 28.96 17.01
N GLU A 189 56.49 29.51 15.84
CA GLU A 189 55.68 29.38 14.61
C GLU A 189 55.61 27.92 14.14
N ARG A 190 56.73 27.19 14.14
CA ARG A 190 56.76 25.75 13.83
C ARG A 190 55.89 24.95 14.78
N ARG A 191 55.93 25.27 16.08
CA ARG A 191 55.06 24.65 17.10
C ARG A 191 53.59 24.95 16.83
N ARG A 192 53.23 26.21 16.55
CA ARG A 192 51.85 26.60 16.22
C ARG A 192 51.33 25.84 15.01
N ALA A 193 52.10 25.78 13.92
CA ALA A 193 51.76 25.01 12.73
C ALA A 193 51.56 23.52 13.03
N GLY A 194 52.34 22.95 13.95
CA GLY A 194 52.16 21.59 14.47
C GLY A 194 50.83 21.40 15.21
N VAL A 195 50.44 22.34 16.06
CA VAL A 195 49.15 22.32 16.77
C VAL A 195 47.97 22.40 15.79
N ILE A 196 48.03 23.32 14.81
CA ILE A 196 46.99 23.45 13.77
C ILE A 196 46.88 22.15 12.97
N GLN A 197 48.00 21.54 12.56
CA GLN A 197 47.99 20.27 11.86
C GLN A 197 47.32 19.16 12.69
N HIS A 198 47.63 19.08 13.98
CA HIS A 198 47.05 18.06 14.86
C HIS A 198 45.54 18.25 14.99
N PHE A 199 45.09 19.48 15.25
CA PHE A 199 43.66 19.81 15.30
C PHE A 199 42.95 19.50 13.97
N ALA A 200 43.55 19.88 12.85
CA ALA A 200 43.01 19.62 11.51
C ALA A 200 42.82 18.12 11.25
N ASN A 201 43.80 17.30 11.63
CA ASN A 201 43.71 15.84 11.52
C ASN A 201 42.57 15.29 12.39
N SER A 202 42.35 15.84 13.59
CA SER A 202 41.21 15.46 14.45
C SER A 202 39.86 15.84 13.82
N VAL A 203 39.76 17.01 13.17
CA VAL A 203 38.55 17.43 12.44
C VAL A 203 38.26 16.51 11.24
N VAL A 204 39.29 16.11 10.47
CA VAL A 204 39.12 15.14 9.37
C VAL A 204 38.69 13.77 9.90
N LYS A 205 39.25 13.32 11.03
CA LYS A 205 38.83 12.07 11.68
C LYS A 205 37.36 12.13 12.12
N PHE A 206 36.92 13.25 12.70
CA PHE A 206 35.53 13.49 13.06
C PHE A 206 34.59 13.40 11.85
N SER A 207 34.97 14.02 10.72
CA SER A 207 34.20 13.90 9.48
C SER A 207 34.07 12.44 9.01
N ARG A 208 35.15 11.65 9.08
CA ARG A 208 35.12 10.22 8.71
C ARG A 208 34.24 9.41 9.64
N SER A 209 34.25 9.67 10.96
CA SER A 209 33.33 8.99 11.88
C SER A 209 31.87 9.37 11.60
N GLN A 210 31.58 10.62 11.24
CA GLN A 210 30.24 11.04 10.86
C GLN A 210 29.74 10.31 9.61
N ALA A 211 30.60 10.03 8.63
CA ALA A 211 30.23 9.24 7.45
C ALA A 211 29.72 7.83 7.83
N LYS A 212 30.43 7.17 8.77
CA LYS A 212 30.05 5.85 9.27
C LYS A 212 28.71 5.92 10.03
N LEU A 213 28.57 6.88 10.95
CA LEU A 213 27.33 7.10 11.69
C LEU A 213 26.13 7.33 10.75
N ASN A 214 26.29 8.15 9.71
CA ASN A 214 25.21 8.40 8.75
C ASN A 214 24.77 7.13 8.03
N SER A 215 25.71 6.26 7.63
CA SER A 215 25.38 4.98 6.99
C SER A 215 24.60 4.05 7.91
N GLU A 216 24.97 4.00 9.20
CA GLU A 216 24.28 3.19 10.20
C GLU A 216 22.89 3.77 10.51
N VAL A 217 22.76 5.09 10.62
CA VAL A 217 21.47 5.77 10.80
C VAL A 217 20.53 5.50 9.62
N VAL A 218 20.99 5.64 8.38
CA VAL A 218 20.19 5.29 7.19
C VAL A 218 19.70 3.85 7.24
N GLN A 219 20.58 2.91 7.60
CA GLN A 219 20.21 1.49 7.71
C GLN A 219 19.13 1.24 8.78
N GLN A 220 19.19 1.91 9.94
CA GLN A 220 18.12 1.77 10.94
C GLN A 220 16.79 2.30 10.40
N LEU A 221 16.82 3.46 9.74
CA LEU A 221 15.65 4.14 9.20
C LEU A 221 14.98 3.41 8.03
N ASP A 222 15.63 2.41 7.42
CA ASP A 222 15.00 1.52 6.43
C ASP A 222 13.70 0.89 6.95
N THR A 223 13.63 0.60 8.26
CA THR A 223 12.42 0.01 8.88
C THR A 223 11.19 0.90 8.69
N ILE A 224 11.33 2.23 8.77
CA ILE A 224 10.19 3.17 8.55
C ILE A 224 9.67 3.03 7.12
N HIS A 225 10.58 2.97 6.14
CA HIS A 225 10.23 2.81 4.73
C HIS A 225 9.57 1.45 4.47
N GLU A 226 10.05 0.38 5.10
CA GLU A 226 9.41 -0.93 5.00
C GLU A 226 7.96 -0.91 5.50
N TYR A 227 7.68 -0.21 6.60
CA TYR A 227 6.32 -0.04 7.11
C TYR A 227 5.47 0.88 6.23
N LEU A 228 6.04 1.94 5.63
CA LEU A 228 5.35 2.75 4.61
C LEU A 228 4.97 1.91 3.38
N GLU A 229 5.87 1.07 2.87
CA GLU A 229 5.55 0.13 1.79
C GLU A 229 4.44 -0.86 2.22
N THR A 230 4.48 -1.33 3.47
CA THR A 230 3.45 -2.23 4.01
C THR A 230 2.08 -1.57 4.08
N MET A 231 2.01 -0.26 4.33
CA MET A 231 0.73 0.47 4.33
C MET A 231 0.01 0.40 2.98
N ILE A 232 0.71 0.20 1.86
CA ILE A 232 0.08 -0.04 0.56
C ILE A 232 -0.76 -1.34 0.61
N SER A 233 -0.19 -2.41 1.17
CA SER A 233 -0.88 -3.68 1.36
C SER A 233 -2.07 -3.58 2.31
N VAL A 234 -1.95 -2.77 3.37
CA VAL A 234 -3.06 -2.49 4.31
C VAL A 234 -4.22 -1.82 3.57
N ASN A 235 -3.93 -0.78 2.79
CA ASN A 235 -4.93 -0.04 2.03
C ASN A 235 -5.62 -0.93 0.98
N HIS A 236 -4.89 -1.81 0.30
CA HIS A 236 -5.47 -2.79 -0.60
C HIS A 236 -6.43 -3.75 0.11
N ALA A 237 -6.05 -4.29 1.27
CA ALA A 237 -6.88 -5.19 2.05
C ALA A 237 -8.18 -4.53 2.56
N PHE A 238 -8.13 -3.23 2.88
CA PHE A 238 -9.33 -2.47 3.27
C PHE A 238 -10.19 -2.10 2.08
N THR A 239 -9.58 -1.85 0.92
CA THR A 239 -10.29 -1.67 -0.35
C THR A 239 -11.02 -2.95 -0.74
N ASP A 240 -10.40 -4.11 -0.56
CA ASP A 240 -11.04 -5.41 -0.76
C ASP A 240 -12.33 -5.57 0.05
N ARG A 241 -12.27 -5.23 1.34
CA ARG A 241 -13.42 -5.27 2.25
C ARG A 241 -14.52 -4.33 1.79
N SER A 242 -14.18 -3.07 1.49
CA SER A 242 -15.12 -2.08 0.98
C SER A 242 -15.80 -2.55 -0.31
N ASN A 243 -15.04 -3.10 -1.25
CA ASN A 243 -15.57 -3.61 -2.52
C ASN A 243 -16.48 -4.82 -2.32
N ALA A 244 -16.14 -5.73 -1.40
CA ALA A 244 -16.97 -6.89 -1.08
C ALA A 244 -18.29 -6.47 -0.42
N LEU A 245 -18.27 -5.52 0.52
CA LEU A 245 -19.49 -4.94 1.10
C LEU A 245 -20.36 -4.29 0.03
N GLN A 246 -19.77 -3.48 -0.84
CA GLN A 246 -20.50 -2.85 -1.95
C GLN A 246 -21.14 -3.89 -2.89
N HIS A 247 -20.46 -5.00 -3.15
CA HIS A 247 -21.00 -6.08 -3.96
C HIS A 247 -22.25 -6.71 -3.31
N VAL A 248 -22.18 -6.98 -1.99
CA VAL A 248 -23.33 -7.48 -1.22
C VAL A 248 -24.48 -6.48 -1.25
N GLN A 249 -24.22 -5.18 -1.04
CA GLN A 249 -25.23 -4.12 -1.10
C GLN A 249 -25.93 -4.07 -2.47
N SER A 250 -25.16 -4.18 -3.56
CA SER A 250 -25.71 -4.20 -4.92
C SER A 250 -26.65 -5.39 -5.14
N LEU A 251 -26.26 -6.59 -4.67
CA LEU A 251 -27.09 -7.79 -4.79
C LEU A 251 -28.35 -7.70 -3.91
N SER A 252 -28.25 -7.10 -2.72
CA SER A 252 -29.39 -6.82 -1.85
C SER A 252 -30.40 -5.88 -2.50
N ALA A 253 -29.94 -4.83 -3.18
CA ALA A 253 -30.81 -3.91 -3.91
C ALA A 253 -31.49 -4.60 -5.10
N ASP A 254 -30.74 -5.36 -5.92
CA ASP A 254 -31.28 -6.15 -7.03
C ASP A 254 -32.38 -7.11 -6.55
N LEU A 255 -32.12 -7.85 -5.47
CA LEU A 255 -33.10 -8.77 -4.87
C LEU A 255 -34.35 -8.04 -4.37
N PHE A 256 -34.19 -6.89 -3.73
CA PHE A 256 -35.33 -6.07 -3.29
C PHE A 256 -36.23 -5.67 -4.46
N PHE A 257 -35.66 -5.26 -5.59
CA PHE A 257 -36.43 -4.91 -6.79
C PHE A 257 -37.13 -6.13 -7.41
N LEU A 258 -36.46 -7.28 -7.46
CA LEU A 258 -37.04 -8.52 -7.95
C LEU A 258 -38.22 -8.98 -7.08
N HIS A 259 -38.04 -9.00 -5.75
CA HIS A 259 -39.10 -9.32 -4.78
C HIS A 259 -40.28 -8.36 -4.89
N THR A 260 -40.02 -7.05 -5.00
CA THR A 260 -41.07 -6.04 -5.20
C THR A 260 -41.84 -6.26 -6.49
N ARG A 261 -41.15 -6.59 -7.59
CA ARG A 261 -41.78 -6.89 -8.89
C ARG A 261 -42.62 -8.17 -8.82
N ALA A 262 -42.12 -9.22 -8.17
CA ALA A 262 -42.85 -10.47 -7.98
C ALA A 262 -44.14 -10.24 -7.15
N GLY A 263 -44.03 -9.55 -6.01
CA GLY A 263 -45.18 -9.23 -5.17
C GLY A 263 -46.23 -8.37 -5.86
N ARG A 264 -45.82 -7.41 -6.72
CA ARG A 264 -46.75 -6.62 -7.55
C ARG A 264 -47.51 -7.48 -8.57
N LEU A 265 -46.85 -8.47 -9.17
CA LEU A 265 -47.51 -9.39 -10.10
C LEU A 265 -48.45 -10.35 -9.37
N GLU A 266 -48.11 -10.73 -8.14
CA GLU A 266 -48.96 -11.55 -7.26
C GLU A 266 -50.23 -10.80 -6.84
N SER A 267 -50.14 -9.49 -6.57
CA SER A 267 -51.28 -8.66 -6.11
C SER A 267 -52.28 -8.25 -7.20
N VAL A 268 -51.94 -8.38 -8.49
CA VAL A 268 -52.84 -8.01 -9.60
C VAL A 268 -53.79 -9.17 -9.92
N SER A 269 -55.10 -8.93 -9.81
CA SER A 269 -56.16 -9.87 -10.22
C SER A 269 -56.25 -9.98 -11.74
N SER A 270 -56.30 -11.21 -12.27
CA SER A 270 -56.41 -11.49 -13.70
C SER A 270 -57.88 -11.72 -14.09
N ARG A 271 -58.34 -11.13 -15.21
CA ARG A 271 -59.68 -11.39 -15.75
C ARG A 271 -59.58 -12.42 -16.88
N GLY A 272 -59.56 -13.70 -16.50
CA GLY A 272 -59.63 -14.84 -17.43
C GLY A 272 -58.49 -15.85 -17.28
N ILE A 273 -58.83 -17.13 -17.49
CA ILE A 273 -57.98 -18.31 -17.22
C ILE A 273 -56.65 -18.27 -17.99
N GLY A 274 -56.64 -17.83 -19.25
CA GLY A 274 -55.42 -17.74 -20.07
C GLY A 274 -54.45 -16.63 -19.63
N GLN A 275 -54.98 -15.50 -19.16
CA GLN A 275 -54.16 -14.41 -18.62
C GLN A 275 -53.55 -14.80 -17.27
N GLU A 276 -54.29 -15.56 -16.48
CA GLU A 276 -53.86 -16.08 -15.20
C GLU A 276 -52.71 -17.09 -15.33
N TRP A 277 -52.79 -18.04 -16.27
CA TRP A 277 -51.70 -18.99 -16.54
C TRP A 277 -50.39 -18.30 -16.97
N THR A 278 -50.49 -17.32 -17.87
CA THR A 278 -49.34 -16.52 -18.33
C THR A 278 -48.70 -15.73 -17.18
N ARG A 279 -49.51 -15.23 -16.24
CA ARG A 279 -49.05 -14.54 -15.04
C ARG A 279 -48.32 -15.50 -14.10
N TYR A 280 -48.88 -16.68 -13.87
CA TYR A 280 -48.23 -17.73 -13.05
C TYR A 280 -46.85 -18.08 -13.60
N GLN A 281 -46.71 -18.31 -14.91
CA GLN A 281 -45.40 -18.57 -15.52
C GLN A 281 -44.40 -17.43 -15.30
N LYS A 282 -44.83 -16.17 -15.41
CA LYS A 282 -43.97 -15.01 -15.17
C LYS A 282 -43.54 -14.89 -13.71
N ILE A 283 -44.43 -15.19 -12.77
CA ILE A 283 -44.12 -15.20 -11.34
C ILE A 283 -43.13 -16.33 -11.05
N GLU A 284 -43.34 -17.51 -11.62
CA GLU A 284 -42.45 -18.66 -11.42
C GLU A 284 -41.03 -18.39 -11.95
N GLY A 285 -40.91 -17.84 -13.17
CA GLY A 285 -39.60 -17.44 -13.70
C GLY A 285 -38.91 -16.33 -12.89
N LEU A 286 -39.68 -15.41 -12.28
CA LEU A 286 -39.12 -14.42 -11.35
C LEU A 286 -38.67 -15.08 -10.04
N LYS A 287 -39.41 -16.05 -9.50
CA LYS A 287 -39.02 -16.81 -8.30
C LYS A 287 -37.75 -17.61 -8.52
N GLU A 288 -37.59 -18.24 -9.68
CA GLU A 288 -36.35 -18.93 -10.06
C GLU A 288 -35.16 -17.95 -10.16
N THR A 289 -35.38 -16.78 -10.77
CA THR A 289 -34.36 -15.72 -10.86
C THR A 289 -33.96 -15.21 -9.48
N ILE A 290 -34.94 -14.99 -8.59
CA ILE A 290 -34.73 -14.59 -7.20
C ILE A 290 -33.90 -15.65 -6.47
N SER A 291 -34.28 -16.93 -6.55
CA SER A 291 -33.57 -18.02 -5.89
C SER A 291 -32.11 -18.09 -6.35
N THR A 292 -31.87 -17.95 -7.66
CA THR A 292 -30.51 -17.91 -8.23
C THR A 292 -29.71 -16.72 -7.68
N ARG A 293 -30.31 -15.52 -7.66
CA ARG A 293 -29.67 -14.29 -7.15
C ARG A 293 -29.42 -14.34 -5.65
N GLU A 294 -30.30 -14.97 -4.88
CA GLU A 294 -30.10 -15.24 -3.44
C GLU A 294 -28.90 -16.17 -3.22
N GLY A 295 -28.75 -17.20 -4.05
CA GLY A 295 -27.56 -18.06 -4.06
C GLY A 295 -26.27 -17.25 -4.26
N VAL A 296 -26.26 -16.32 -5.23
CA VAL A 296 -25.12 -15.43 -5.50
C VAL A 296 -24.87 -14.48 -4.32
N LYS A 297 -25.91 -13.85 -3.75
CA LYS A 297 -25.78 -13.00 -2.55
C LYS A 297 -25.18 -13.78 -1.38
N ASN A 298 -25.63 -15.00 -1.14
CA ASN A 298 -25.13 -15.84 -0.06
C ASN A 298 -23.64 -16.18 -0.25
N GLN A 299 -23.19 -16.38 -1.49
CA GLN A 299 -21.77 -16.57 -1.78
C GLN A 299 -20.96 -15.28 -1.55
N ALA A 300 -21.46 -14.13 -2.01
CA ALA A 300 -20.83 -12.83 -1.78
C ALA A 300 -20.72 -12.49 -0.29
N LEU A 301 -21.75 -12.82 0.51
CA LEU A 301 -21.73 -12.66 1.96
C LEU A 301 -20.64 -13.53 2.62
N ARG A 302 -20.50 -14.80 2.20
CA ARG A 302 -19.43 -15.68 2.71
C ARG A 302 -18.04 -15.13 2.38
N GLU A 303 -17.85 -14.61 1.18
CA GLU A 303 -16.59 -13.98 0.79
C GLU A 303 -16.32 -12.72 1.62
N TYR A 304 -17.32 -11.88 1.82
CA TYR A 304 -17.22 -10.69 2.67
C TYR A 304 -16.80 -11.07 4.10
N GLU A 305 -17.48 -12.02 4.74
CA GLU A 305 -17.13 -12.49 6.08
C GLU A 305 -15.70 -13.07 6.14
N SER A 306 -15.27 -13.82 5.12
CA SER A 306 -13.89 -14.30 5.04
C SER A 306 -12.87 -13.15 4.97
N ILE A 307 -13.18 -12.07 4.24
CA ILE A 307 -12.31 -10.89 4.16
C ILE A 307 -12.25 -10.17 5.52
N LYS A 308 -13.36 -10.12 6.27
CA LYS A 308 -13.40 -9.53 7.62
C LYS A 308 -12.46 -10.27 8.57
N GLU A 309 -12.55 -11.60 8.59
CA GLU A 309 -11.69 -12.48 9.40
C GLU A 309 -10.20 -12.28 9.04
N ASN A 310 -9.89 -12.25 7.74
CA ASN A 310 -8.55 -12.01 7.22
C ASN A 310 -7.99 -10.65 7.66
N ASN A 311 -8.75 -9.58 7.47
CA ASN A 311 -8.37 -8.24 7.91
C ASN A 311 -8.04 -8.21 9.40
N MET A 312 -8.90 -8.77 10.24
CA MET A 312 -8.69 -8.75 11.69
C MET A 312 -7.45 -9.53 12.13
N THR A 313 -7.21 -10.69 11.51
CA THR A 313 -6.02 -11.51 11.74
C THR A 313 -4.75 -10.75 11.36
N GLU A 314 -4.77 -10.06 10.22
CA GLU A 314 -3.63 -9.32 9.71
C GLU A 314 -3.35 -8.03 10.48
N ILE A 315 -4.38 -7.32 10.94
CA ILE A 315 -4.23 -6.16 11.82
C ILE A 315 -3.46 -6.58 13.09
N LYS A 316 -3.87 -7.69 13.72
CA LYS A 316 -3.20 -8.22 14.94
C LYS A 316 -1.76 -8.62 14.66
N ARG A 317 -1.50 -9.31 13.55
CA ARG A 317 -0.15 -9.71 13.14
C ARG A 317 0.72 -8.48 12.89
N PHE A 318 0.23 -7.54 12.08
CA PHE A 318 0.92 -6.31 11.72
C PHE A 318 1.29 -5.50 12.96
N ASP A 319 0.37 -5.32 13.92
CA ASP A 319 0.66 -4.59 15.15
C ASP A 319 1.76 -5.25 15.98
N LYS A 320 1.78 -6.59 16.04
CA LYS A 320 2.81 -7.35 16.75
C LYS A 320 4.18 -7.18 16.08
N ASP A 321 4.25 -7.35 14.77
CA ASP A 321 5.49 -7.22 14.01
C ASP A 321 6.01 -5.78 14.06
N ARG A 322 5.14 -4.80 13.81
CA ARG A 322 5.46 -3.37 13.86
C ARG A 322 6.06 -2.96 15.20
N ARG A 323 5.44 -3.39 16.30
CA ARG A 323 5.94 -3.05 17.63
C ARG A 323 7.34 -3.61 17.86
N ARG A 324 7.57 -4.87 17.50
CA ARG A 324 8.87 -5.51 17.65
C ARG A 324 9.93 -4.78 16.82
N ASP A 325 9.65 -4.57 15.55
CA ASP A 325 10.62 -4.08 14.58
C ASP A 325 10.97 -2.60 14.83
N LEU A 326 9.97 -1.75 15.16
CA LEU A 326 10.24 -0.35 15.52
C LEU A 326 11.00 -0.21 16.83
N ILE A 327 10.78 -1.09 17.81
CA ILE A 327 11.58 -1.10 19.04
C ILE A 327 13.03 -1.46 18.72
N GLU A 328 13.25 -2.46 17.88
CA GLU A 328 14.61 -2.87 17.50
C GLU A 328 15.34 -1.78 16.70
N MET A 329 14.63 -1.15 15.76
CA MET A 329 15.11 0.04 15.05
C MET A 329 15.55 1.14 16.03
N LEU A 330 14.70 1.48 17.01
CA LEU A 330 15.01 2.55 17.96
C LEU A 330 16.21 2.21 18.84
N LYS A 331 16.36 0.95 19.26
CA LYS A 331 17.55 0.49 19.98
C LYS A 331 18.80 0.64 19.13
N GLY A 332 18.76 0.15 17.88
CA GLY A 332 19.87 0.28 16.95
C GLY A 332 20.23 1.74 16.70
N PHE A 333 19.24 2.60 16.52
CA PHE A 333 19.45 4.04 16.38
C PHE A 333 20.15 4.64 17.60
N VAL A 334 19.66 4.38 18.81
CA VAL A 334 20.21 4.93 20.06
C VAL A 334 21.64 4.43 20.32
N VAL A 335 21.92 3.15 20.08
CA VAL A 335 23.28 2.59 20.25
C VAL A 335 24.28 3.29 19.34
N ASN A 336 23.88 3.69 18.14
CA ASN A 336 24.77 4.41 17.22
C ASN A 336 24.96 5.89 17.59
N GLN A 337 24.14 6.46 18.48
CA GLN A 337 24.30 7.85 18.93
C GLN A 337 25.24 8.01 20.15
N VAL A 338 25.53 6.92 20.86
CA VAL A 338 26.40 6.88 22.06
C VAL A 338 27.79 6.41 21.66
#